data_AF-A0AAD1JHA9-F1
#
_entry.id   AF-A0AAD1JHA9-F1
#
_cell.length_a   1.000
_cell.length_b   1.000
_cell.length_c   1.000
_cell.angle_alpha   90.00
_cell.angle_beta   90.00
_cell.angle_gamma   90.00
#
_symmetry.space_group_name_H-M   'P 1'
#
loop_
_entity.id
_entity.type
_entity.pdbx_description
1 polymer ?
#
loop_
_entity_poly.entity_id
_entity_poly.type
_entity_poly.pdbx_seq_one_letter_code
_entity_poly.pdbx_strand_id
1 'polypeptide(L)'
;MKSDKEKLDEAEFEIEELAMQLADMLGAALHYAGVPDSKMAQAVEAYLNGIDEVFGDDLEGEMGYEEVIKVIEHLKKTRPELFRK
;
A
#
# COMPACT_ATOMS: atom_id res chain seq x y z
N MET A 1 -32.23 0.20 -19.41
CA MET A 1 -31.40 1.24 -18.77
C MET A 1 -31.21 0.78 -17.33
N LYS A 2 -29.97 0.55 -16.87
CA LYS A 2 -29.73 0.14 -15.47
C LYS A 2 -30.31 1.19 -14.54
N SER A 3 -30.99 0.76 -13.48
CA SER A 3 -31.45 1.65 -12.42
C SER A 3 -30.26 2.27 -11.70
N ASP A 4 -30.47 3.42 -11.06
CA ASP A 4 -29.37 4.10 -10.35
C ASP A 4 -28.86 3.27 -9.16
N LYS A 5 -29.72 2.41 -8.58
CA LYS A 5 -29.30 1.43 -7.57
C LYS A 5 -28.35 0.38 -8.14
N GLU A 6 -28.67 -0.22 -9.29
CA GLU A 6 -27.79 -1.23 -9.91
C GLU A 6 -26.43 -0.65 -10.29
N LYS A 7 -26.37 0.63 -10.67
CA LYS A 7 -25.09 1.32 -10.94
C LYS A 7 -24.27 1.58 -9.68
N LEU A 8 -24.94 1.89 -8.56
CA LEU A 8 -24.27 2.07 -7.26
C LEU A 8 -23.70 0.74 -6.76
N ASP A 9 -24.50 -0.33 -6.79
CA ASP A 9 -24.07 -1.66 -6.36
C ASP A 9 -22.88 -2.17 -7.21
N GLU A 10 -22.86 -1.89 -8.52
CA GLU A 10 -21.75 -2.23 -9.42
C GLU A 10 -20.48 -1.40 -9.12
N ALA A 11 -20.63 -0.10 -8.85
CA ALA A 11 -19.50 0.76 -8.50
C ALA A 11 -18.89 0.37 -7.14
N GLU A 12 -19.70 0.01 -6.15
CA GLU A 12 -19.23 -0.48 -4.85
C GLU A 12 -18.39 -1.76 -5.03
N PHE A 13 -18.88 -2.70 -5.84
CA PHE A 13 -18.16 -3.93 -6.13
C PHE A 13 -16.82 -3.68 -6.84
N GLU A 14 -16.79 -2.80 -7.85
CA GLU A 14 -15.56 -2.43 -8.55
C GLU A 14 -14.53 -1.79 -7.60
N ILE A 15 -14.98 -0.94 -6.67
CA ILE A 15 -14.11 -0.32 -5.67
C ILE A 15 -13.51 -1.37 -4.73
N GLU A 16 -14.30 -2.33 -4.27
CA GLU A 16 -13.82 -3.42 -3.42
C GLU A 16 -12.78 -4.30 -4.13
N GLU A 17 -13.02 -4.66 -5.40
CA GLU A 17 -12.05 -5.42 -6.20
C GLU A 17 -10.73 -4.66 -6.39
N LEU A 18 -10.80 -3.38 -6.72
CA LEU A 18 -9.60 -2.54 -6.88
C LEU A 18 -8.83 -2.39 -5.57
N ALA A 19 -9.53 -2.24 -4.44
CA ALA A 19 -8.90 -2.16 -3.13
C ALA A 19 -8.17 -3.46 -2.75
N MET A 20 -8.77 -4.61 -3.03
CA MET A 20 -8.12 -5.92 -2.84
C MET A 20 -6.86 -6.04 -3.71
N GLN A 21 -6.97 -5.70 -4.99
CA GLN A 21 -5.84 -5.76 -5.91
C GLN A 21 -4.70 -4.82 -5.50
N LEU A 22 -5.02 -3.63 -4.99
CA LEU A 22 -4.01 -2.68 -4.50
C LEU A 22 -3.27 -3.24 -3.27
N ALA A 23 -3.99 -3.88 -2.35
CA ALA A 23 -3.38 -4.53 -1.19
C ALA A 23 -2.43 -5.67 -1.60
N ASP A 24 -2.84 -6.50 -2.55
CA ASP A 24 -2.00 -7.57 -3.09
C ASP A 24 -0.75 -7.03 -3.78
N MET A 25 -0.89 -5.95 -4.55
CA MET A 25 0.23 -5.30 -5.22
C MET A 25 1.24 -4.70 -4.22
N LEU A 26 0.76 -4.10 -3.12
CA LEU A 26 1.64 -3.65 -2.03
C LEU A 26 2.37 -4.82 -1.38
N GLY A 27 1.67 -5.91 -1.09
CA GLY A 27 2.27 -7.14 -0.56
C GLY A 27 3.36 -7.69 -1.48
N ALA A 28 3.09 -7.75 -2.78
CA ALA A 28 4.07 -8.16 -3.79
C ALA A 28 5.28 -7.21 -3.84
N ALA A 29 5.06 -5.90 -3.82
CA ALA A 29 6.15 -4.92 -3.81
C ALA A 29 7.06 -5.09 -2.58
N LEU A 30 6.47 -5.28 -1.38
CA LEU A 30 7.22 -5.51 -0.15
C LEU A 30 7.96 -6.85 -0.17
N HIS A 31 7.33 -7.91 -0.69
CA HIS A 31 7.97 -9.23 -0.87
C HIS A 31 9.22 -9.10 -1.76
N TYR A 32 9.09 -8.46 -2.93
CA TYR A 32 10.22 -8.25 -3.84
C TYR A 32 11.25 -7.24 -3.31
N ALA A 33 10.86 -6.38 -2.37
CA ALA A 33 11.79 -5.52 -1.64
C ALA A 33 12.60 -6.26 -0.56
N GLY A 34 12.26 -7.53 -0.25
CA GLY A 34 12.99 -8.41 0.65
C GLY A 34 12.31 -8.74 1.98
N VAL A 35 11.03 -8.37 2.15
CA VAL A 35 10.26 -8.73 3.35
C VAL A 35 9.91 -10.22 3.31
N PRO A 36 10.21 -11.02 4.36
CA PRO A 36 9.76 -12.40 4.43
C PRO A 36 8.27 -12.47 4.76
N ASP A 37 7.57 -13.48 4.24
CA ASP A 37 6.11 -13.63 4.42
C ASP A 37 5.68 -13.62 5.90
N SER A 38 6.53 -14.12 6.81
CA SER A 38 6.29 -14.11 8.26
C SER A 38 6.21 -12.71 8.87
N LYS A 39 6.69 -11.68 8.18
CA LYS A 39 6.67 -10.27 8.61
C LYS A 39 5.78 -9.39 7.74
N MET A 40 5.06 -9.95 6.75
CA MET A 40 4.33 -9.17 5.76
C MET A 40 3.30 -8.21 6.38
N ALA A 41 2.48 -8.70 7.32
CA ALA A 41 1.50 -7.88 8.00
C ALA A 41 2.14 -6.68 8.74
N GLN A 42 3.27 -6.92 9.41
CA GLN A 42 4.02 -5.87 10.10
C GLN A 42 4.64 -4.88 9.10
N ALA A 43 5.10 -5.35 7.94
CA ALA A 43 5.67 -4.50 6.91
C ALA A 43 4.62 -3.61 6.24
N VAL A 44 3.40 -4.12 6.03
CA VAL A 44 2.27 -3.32 5.51
C VAL A 44 1.91 -2.22 6.50
N GLU A 45 1.76 -2.54 7.79
CA GLU A 45 1.51 -1.55 8.83
C GLU A 45 2.66 -0.53 8.92
N ALA A 46 3.91 -0.99 8.83
CA ALA A 46 5.07 -0.12 8.81
C ALA A 46 5.09 0.80 7.59
N TYR A 47 4.64 0.32 6.44
CA TYR A 47 4.58 1.10 5.21
C TYR A 47 3.55 2.22 5.34
N LEU A 48 2.35 1.92 5.84
CA LEU A 48 1.29 2.91 6.05
C LEU A 48 1.77 4.05 6.98
N ASN A 49 2.36 3.69 8.13
CA ASN A 49 2.96 4.68 9.03
C ASN A 49 4.15 5.42 8.38
N GLY A 50 4.90 4.74 7.53
CA GLY A 50 6.04 5.30 6.80
C GLY A 50 5.65 6.39 5.80
N ILE A 51 4.41 6.38 5.28
CA ILE A 51 3.89 7.46 4.44
C ILE A 51 3.90 8.77 5.24
N ASP A 52 3.31 8.77 6.43
CA ASP A 52 3.27 9.94 7.31
C ASP A 52 4.69 10.34 7.77
N GLU A 53 5.58 9.39 8.01
CA GLU A 53 6.97 9.71 8.37
C GLU A 53 7.76 10.38 7.24
N VAL A 54 7.48 10.01 5.98
CA VAL A 54 8.24 10.50 4.81
C VAL A 54 7.69 11.82 4.29
N PHE A 55 6.38 12.04 4.41
CA PHE A 55 5.71 13.18 3.80
C PHE A 55 4.91 14.06 4.78
N GLY A 56 4.66 13.61 6.01
CA GLY A 56 3.90 14.36 7.00
C GLY A 56 2.51 14.78 6.50
N ASP A 57 2.04 15.92 6.99
CA ASP A 57 0.78 16.55 6.54
C ASP A 57 0.93 17.23 5.16
N ASP A 58 2.14 17.29 4.60
CA ASP A 58 2.47 17.96 3.32
C ASP A 58 2.20 17.07 2.10
N LEU A 59 1.53 15.92 2.27
CA LEU A 59 0.96 15.13 1.17
C LEU A 59 -0.20 15.91 0.52
N GLU A 60 0.11 17.00 -0.15
CA GLU A 60 -0.80 17.72 -1.04
C GLU A 60 -0.98 16.98 -2.39
N GLY A 61 -0.18 15.92 -2.64
CA GLY A 61 -0.16 15.15 -3.88
C GLY A 61 -0.69 13.72 -3.74
N GLU A 62 -1.09 13.13 -4.86
CA GLU A 62 -1.50 11.73 -4.94
C GLU A 62 -0.32 10.78 -4.73
N MET A 63 -0.53 9.68 -4.00
CA MET A 63 0.46 8.61 -3.88
C MET A 63 0.75 8.00 -5.25
N GLY A 64 1.98 8.17 -5.74
CA GLY A 64 2.45 7.64 -7.01
C GLY A 64 3.51 6.55 -6.85
N TYR A 65 4.02 6.10 -8.00
CA TYR A 65 5.07 5.08 -8.06
C TYR A 65 6.35 5.50 -7.33
N GLU A 66 6.78 6.75 -7.49
CA GLU A 66 8.02 7.27 -6.89
C GLU A 66 7.87 7.39 -5.36
N GLU A 67 6.70 7.80 -4.88
CA GLU A 67 6.39 7.90 -3.46
C GLU A 67 6.40 6.53 -2.79
N VAL A 68 5.80 5.51 -3.42
CA VAL A 68 5.83 4.12 -2.94
C VAL A 68 7.27 3.65 -2.77
N ILE A 69 8.12 3.88 -3.77
CA ILE A 69 9.55 3.54 -3.69
C ILE A 69 10.23 4.26 -2.54
N LYS A 70 9.99 5.57 -2.40
CA LYS A 70 10.61 6.39 -1.36
C LYS A 70 10.26 5.88 0.04
N VAL A 71 9.00 5.47 0.27
CA VAL A 71 8.56 4.88 1.54
C VAL A 71 9.23 3.53 1.78
N ILE A 72 9.27 2.64 0.79
CA ILE A 72 9.95 1.33 0.92
C ILE A 72 11.44 1.51 1.24
N GLU A 73 12.12 2.45 0.57
CA GLU A 73 13.52 2.76 0.82
C GLU A 73 13.75 3.40 2.19
N HIS A 74 12.81 4.21 2.68
CA HIS A 74 12.82 4.71 4.05
C HIS A 74 12.71 3.56 5.05
N LEU A 75 11.75 2.66 4.87
CA LEU A 75 11.57 1.47 5.70
C LEU A 75 12.83 0.60 5.75
N LYS A 76 13.51 0.37 4.63
CA LYS A 76 14.78 -0.40 4.62
C LYS A 76 15.87 0.23 5.48
N LYS A 77 15.88 1.57 5.58
CA LYS A 77 16.86 2.32 6.37
C LYS A 77 16.49 2.36 7.85
N THR A 78 15.23 2.59 8.17
CA THR A 78 14.76 2.80 9.55
C THR A 78 14.37 1.52 10.26
N ARG A 79 13.94 0.49 9.51
CA ARG A 79 13.40 -0.78 10.01
C ARG A 79 14.03 -1.98 9.26
N PRO A 80 15.37 -2.10 9.21
CA PRO A 80 16.04 -3.15 8.45
C PRO A 80 15.70 -4.58 8.93
N GLU A 81 15.23 -4.74 10.17
CA GLU A 81 14.74 -6.00 10.72
C GLU A 81 13.54 -6.57 9.98
N LEU A 82 12.73 -5.73 9.31
CA LEU A 82 11.60 -6.18 8.50
C LEU A 82 12.04 -6.90 7.22
N PHE A 83 13.26 -6.63 6.73
CA PHE A 83 13.80 -7.15 5.47
C PHE A 83 14.84 -8.28 5.67
N ARG A 84 15.07 -8.68 6.91
CA ARG A 84 15.96 -9.80 7.26
C ARG A 84 15.15 -11.08 7.43
N LYS A 85 15.64 -12.15 6.78
CA LYS A 85 15.13 -13.52 6.95
C LYS A 85 15.24 -13.98 8.40
#